data_AF-A0ABD6BFH4-F1
#
_entry.id   AF-A0ABD6BFH4-F1
#
_cell.length_a   1.000
_cell.length_b   1.000
_cell.length_c   1.000
_cell.angle_alpha   90.00
_cell.angle_beta   90.00
_cell.angle_gamma   90.00
#
_symmetry.space_group_name_H-M   'P 1'
#
loop_
_entity.id
_entity.type
_entity.pdbx_description
1 polymer ?
#
loop_
_entity_poly.entity_id
_entity_poly.type
_entity_poly.pdbx_seq_one_letter_code
_entity_poly.pdbx_strand_id
1 'polypeptide(L)'
;MQRRRDPVERAEDRSDDGTIDLYDISTWEPRSAVDLIAYTLYNTVSYGLRALVLLTAIVITISLLVTPIAVVLEDPFVSVFFGLSVVPAGLLAAYIWYADITTSEPLGLLVATFLLAVLFATFAALINSLSQVVLGLGSGVLFFYLIVGPVEETVKLLAVHVFAYRSDSFTAVIDGAVYGAVAGLGFAAIENAIYISRVIGEANPEVNVFVTASGIATVRALAGPGHVIYSAIAGYYLGLAKFNREYAGSIVLKGLLVAAFVHGTYNVTVGIVPDMLTEFLPISFGLAFVGYVIGYDLMIGYYLYRKIDRYRRAYRAARVDVDSDARPELTEFDPPRQ
;
A
#
# COMPACT_ATOMS: atom_id res chain seq x y z
N MET A 1 -21.50 -14.92 -18.19
CA MET A 1 -21.53 -14.29 -16.86
C MET A 1 -21.57 -12.78 -17.04
N GLN A 2 -22.61 -12.10 -16.57
CA GLN A 2 -22.70 -10.63 -16.66
C GLN A 2 -21.51 -9.98 -15.93
N ARG A 3 -20.89 -8.98 -16.54
CA ARG A 3 -19.76 -8.20 -15.98
C ARG A 3 -20.23 -7.59 -14.65
N ARG A 4 -19.59 -7.91 -13.52
CA ARG A 4 -19.80 -7.16 -12.25
C ARG A 4 -19.23 -5.75 -12.48
N ARG A 5 -20.12 -4.77 -12.67
CA ARG A 5 -19.80 -3.35 -12.88
C ARG A 5 -19.68 -2.63 -11.54
N ASP A 6 -18.77 -1.65 -11.46
CA ASP A 6 -18.59 -0.81 -10.27
C ASP A 6 -19.90 -0.02 -9.97
N PRO A 7 -20.22 0.31 -8.70
CA PRO A 7 -21.41 1.12 -8.38
C PRO A 7 -21.46 2.48 -9.08
N VAL A 8 -20.31 3.12 -9.34
CA VAL A 8 -20.21 4.40 -10.05
C VAL A 8 -20.48 4.22 -11.54
N GLU A 9 -19.92 3.17 -12.16
CA GLU A 9 -20.22 2.77 -13.55
C GLU A 9 -21.73 2.44 -13.71
N ARG A 10 -22.34 1.79 -12.72
CA ARG A 10 -23.78 1.47 -12.72
C ARG A 10 -24.71 2.68 -12.53
N ALA A 11 -24.23 3.75 -11.92
CA ALA A 11 -25.02 4.96 -11.72
C ALA A 11 -24.98 5.86 -12.97
N GLU A 12 -23.82 5.99 -13.63
CA GLU A 12 -23.70 6.76 -14.87
C GLU A 12 -24.50 6.14 -16.03
N ASP A 13 -24.41 4.83 -16.23
CA ASP A 13 -25.19 4.09 -17.25
C ASP A 13 -26.71 4.26 -17.11
N ARG A 14 -27.21 4.65 -15.92
CA ARG A 14 -28.63 4.92 -15.67
C ARG A 14 -29.03 6.37 -15.97
N SER A 15 -28.07 7.30 -15.91
CA SER A 15 -28.28 8.72 -16.15
C SER A 15 -28.26 9.11 -17.63
N ASP A 16 -27.79 8.24 -18.53
CA ASP A 16 -27.72 8.38 -20.00
C ASP A 16 -27.02 9.67 -20.50
N ASP A 17 -26.28 10.38 -19.63
CA ASP A 17 -25.72 11.70 -19.93
C ASP A 17 -24.34 11.61 -20.60
N GLY A 18 -23.54 10.57 -20.36
CA GLY A 18 -22.23 10.34 -21.00
C GLY A 18 -21.22 11.50 -20.88
N THR A 19 -21.48 12.44 -19.96
CA THR A 19 -20.75 13.71 -19.82
C THR A 19 -19.55 13.61 -18.88
N ILE A 20 -19.43 12.52 -18.09
CA ILE A 20 -18.42 12.40 -17.04
C ILE A 20 -17.30 11.44 -17.50
N ASP A 21 -16.10 12.00 -17.72
CA ASP A 21 -14.93 11.17 -18.00
C ASP A 21 -14.55 10.33 -16.77
N LEU A 22 -14.93 9.06 -16.79
CA LEU A 22 -14.65 8.09 -15.73
C LEU A 22 -13.22 7.52 -15.77
N TYR A 23 -12.38 8.01 -16.68
CA TYR A 23 -10.99 7.60 -16.82
C TYR A 23 -10.19 7.84 -15.52
N ASP A 24 -9.58 6.77 -15.00
CA ASP A 24 -8.87 6.71 -13.69
C ASP A 24 -9.80 6.87 -12.47
N ILE A 25 -11.12 6.82 -12.67
CA ILE A 25 -12.16 6.91 -11.63
C ILE A 25 -12.87 5.55 -11.47
N SER A 26 -13.50 5.05 -12.53
CA SER A 26 -14.15 3.72 -12.57
C SER A 26 -13.96 3.01 -13.91
N THR A 27 -13.53 3.71 -14.95
CA THR A 27 -13.07 3.15 -16.23
C THR A 27 -11.59 3.45 -16.47
N TRP A 28 -10.93 2.68 -17.34
CA TRP A 28 -9.54 2.93 -17.71
C TRP A 28 -9.29 2.50 -19.15
N GLU A 29 -8.51 3.29 -19.89
CA GLU A 29 -7.97 2.96 -21.21
C GLU A 29 -6.61 3.66 -21.38
N PRO A 30 -5.66 3.16 -22.18
CA PRO A 30 -4.33 3.76 -22.26
C PRO A 30 -4.39 5.16 -22.91
N ARG A 31 -4.23 6.22 -22.11
CA ARG A 31 -4.24 7.62 -22.60
C ARG A 31 -2.94 8.36 -22.34
N SER A 32 -2.20 7.98 -21.29
CA SER A 32 -0.94 8.62 -20.90
C SER A 32 0.29 7.80 -21.31
N ALA A 33 1.46 8.45 -21.38
CA ALA A 33 2.73 7.78 -21.63
C ALA A 33 3.02 6.66 -20.62
N VAL A 34 2.59 6.84 -19.37
CA VAL A 34 2.71 5.82 -18.31
C VAL A 34 1.81 4.61 -18.60
N ASP A 35 0.59 4.84 -19.11
CA ASP A 35 -0.33 3.75 -19.45
C ASP A 35 0.18 2.92 -20.63
N LEU A 36 0.80 3.57 -21.64
CA LEU A 36 1.41 2.88 -22.77
C LEU A 36 2.58 1.99 -22.34
N ILE A 37 3.47 2.50 -21.49
CA ILE A 37 4.60 1.73 -20.95
C ILE A 37 4.09 0.52 -20.16
N ALA A 38 3.05 0.70 -19.33
CA ALA A 38 2.46 -0.38 -18.56
C ALA A 38 1.78 -1.44 -19.45
N TYR A 39 1.06 -1.02 -20.50
CA TYR A 39 0.46 -1.94 -21.46
C TYR A 39 1.50 -2.81 -22.18
N THR A 40 2.61 -2.21 -22.64
CA THR A 40 3.67 -2.92 -23.34
C THR A 40 4.42 -3.89 -22.42
N LEU A 41 4.81 -3.47 -21.21
CA LEU A 41 5.56 -4.33 -20.27
C LEU A 41 4.76 -5.57 -19.84
N TYR A 42 3.46 -5.39 -19.55
CA TYR A 42 2.60 -6.47 -19.06
C TYR A 42 2.46 -7.61 -20.08
N ASN A 43 2.32 -7.27 -21.37
CA ASN A 43 2.21 -8.27 -22.44
C ASN A 43 3.50 -9.05 -22.68
N THR A 44 4.67 -8.49 -22.35
CA THR A 44 5.97 -9.17 -22.54
C THR A 44 6.31 -10.16 -21.41
N VAL A 45 5.84 -9.95 -20.18
CA VAL A 45 6.30 -10.69 -18.99
C VAL A 45 5.43 -11.91 -18.61
N SER A 46 4.29 -12.12 -19.28
CA SER A 46 3.16 -12.91 -18.74
C SER A 46 3.14 -14.45 -18.91
N TYR A 47 4.26 -15.18 -19.17
CA TYR A 47 4.16 -16.65 -19.42
C TYR A 47 5.18 -17.62 -18.77
N GLY A 48 5.84 -17.28 -17.66
CA GLY A 48 6.76 -18.24 -16.99
C GLY A 48 6.89 -18.21 -15.46
N LEU A 49 6.48 -17.12 -14.80
CA LEU A 49 6.88 -16.82 -13.42
C LEU A 49 6.01 -17.43 -12.29
N ARG A 50 4.85 -18.03 -12.60
CA ARG A 50 3.82 -18.35 -11.58
C ARG A 50 4.08 -19.62 -10.76
N ALA A 51 4.73 -20.65 -11.30
CA ALA A 51 4.91 -21.94 -10.62
C ALA A 51 6.16 -21.98 -9.71
N LEU A 52 7.24 -21.30 -10.10
CA LEU A 52 8.49 -21.21 -9.34
C LEU A 52 8.29 -20.44 -8.02
N VAL A 53 7.55 -19.33 -8.08
CA VAL A 53 7.27 -18.45 -6.93
C VAL A 53 6.49 -19.18 -5.83
N LEU A 54 5.55 -20.07 -6.19
CA LEU A 54 4.71 -20.79 -5.23
C LEU A 54 5.46 -21.89 -4.46
N LEU A 55 6.39 -22.60 -5.12
CA LEU A 55 7.13 -23.71 -4.51
C LEU A 55 8.25 -23.19 -3.59
N THR A 56 8.94 -22.12 -4.02
CA THR A 56 9.88 -21.36 -3.18
C THR A 56 9.18 -20.72 -1.99
N ALA A 57 7.93 -20.26 -2.15
CA ALA A 57 7.16 -19.67 -1.07
C ALA A 57 6.88 -20.63 0.09
N ILE A 58 6.57 -21.90 -0.20
CA ILE A 58 6.24 -22.90 0.84
C ILE A 58 7.47 -23.29 1.67
N VAL A 59 8.63 -23.51 1.02
CA VAL A 59 9.87 -23.92 1.71
C VAL A 59 10.36 -22.83 2.67
N ILE A 60 10.36 -21.58 2.23
CA ILE A 60 10.79 -20.42 3.02
C ILE A 60 9.81 -20.12 4.17
N THR A 61 8.50 -20.28 3.94
CA THR A 61 7.47 -20.12 4.97
C THR A 61 7.69 -21.09 6.14
N ILE A 62 8.04 -22.35 5.83
CA ILE A 62 8.33 -23.37 6.87
C ILE A 62 9.64 -23.08 7.59
N SER A 63 10.68 -22.61 6.89
CA SER A 63 11.99 -22.31 7.48
C SER A 63 12.00 -21.05 8.38
N LEU A 64 11.11 -20.07 8.14
CA LEU A 64 11.11 -18.78 8.85
C LEU A 64 10.04 -18.64 9.94
N LEU A 65 9.06 -19.56 10.03
CA LEU A 65 8.06 -19.55 11.11
C LEU A 65 8.64 -19.92 12.49
N VAL A 66 9.87 -20.43 12.54
CA VAL A 66 10.50 -20.96 13.77
C VAL A 66 11.41 -19.94 14.47
N THR A 67 11.92 -18.92 13.78
CA THR A 67 13.06 -18.11 14.29
C THR A 67 12.70 -16.72 14.84
N PRO A 68 11.78 -15.93 14.27
CA PRO A 68 11.53 -14.56 14.73
C PRO A 68 10.61 -14.46 15.97
N ILE A 69 9.70 -15.42 16.17
CA ILE A 69 8.73 -15.39 17.29
C ILE A 69 9.43 -15.66 18.63
N ALA A 70 10.48 -16.49 18.63
CA ALA A 70 11.26 -16.77 19.84
C ALA A 70 11.97 -15.51 20.38
N VAL A 71 12.58 -14.72 19.49
CA VAL A 71 13.34 -13.51 19.88
C VAL A 71 12.43 -12.39 20.42
N VAL A 72 11.24 -12.20 19.85
CA VAL A 72 10.28 -11.18 20.32
C VAL A 72 9.70 -11.52 21.69
N LEU A 73 9.55 -12.81 22.01
CA LEU A 73 9.03 -13.29 23.31
C LEU A 73 10.11 -13.36 24.40
N GLU A 74 11.39 -13.38 24.03
CA GLU A 74 12.52 -13.49 24.97
C GLU A 74 13.03 -12.13 25.48
N ASP A 75 12.82 -11.04 24.73
CA ASP A 75 13.31 -9.70 25.12
C ASP A 75 12.15 -8.67 25.29
N PRO A 76 11.87 -8.22 26.54
CA PRO A 76 10.88 -7.18 26.83
C PRO A 76 11.10 -5.87 26.09
N PHE A 77 12.35 -5.52 25.75
CA PHE A 77 12.67 -4.28 25.04
C PHE A 77 12.29 -4.36 23.56
N VAL A 78 12.51 -5.50 22.90
CA VAL A 78 12.10 -5.74 21.51
C VAL A 78 10.58 -5.58 21.35
N SER A 79 9.81 -6.03 22.34
CA SER A 79 8.35 -5.90 22.37
C SER A 79 7.87 -4.44 22.46
N VAL A 80 8.53 -3.59 23.26
CA VAL A 80 8.18 -2.16 23.39
C VAL A 80 8.46 -1.41 22.10
N PHE A 81 9.61 -1.64 21.47
CA PHE A 81 9.97 -0.96 20.22
C PHE A 81 9.15 -1.44 19.02
N PHE A 82 8.79 -2.72 18.99
CA PHE A 82 7.81 -3.24 18.05
C PHE A 82 6.47 -2.48 18.19
N GLY A 83 5.96 -2.31 19.41
CA GLY A 83 4.74 -1.55 19.69
C GLY A 83 4.80 -0.10 19.21
N LEU A 84 5.90 0.62 19.48
CA LEU A 84 6.10 2.00 19.02
C LEU A 84 6.12 2.15 17.49
N SER A 85 6.46 1.09 16.77
CA SER A 85 6.50 1.08 15.31
C SER A 85 5.17 0.68 14.66
N VAL A 86 4.42 -0.22 15.30
CA VAL A 86 3.15 -0.74 14.80
C VAL A 86 1.98 0.19 15.13
N VAL A 87 2.00 0.86 16.28
CA VAL A 87 0.88 1.72 16.73
C VAL A 87 0.62 2.90 15.78
N PRO A 88 1.61 3.72 15.35
CA PRO A 88 1.36 4.83 14.43
C PRO A 88 0.84 4.37 13.06
N ALA A 89 1.45 3.32 12.50
CA ALA A 89 1.03 2.73 11.23
C ALA A 89 -0.37 2.10 11.34
N GLY A 90 -0.69 1.48 12.49
CA GLY A 90 -2.01 0.93 12.82
C GLY A 90 -3.08 2.01 12.95
N LEU A 91 -2.77 3.15 13.57
CA LEU A 91 -3.65 4.32 13.63
C LEU A 91 -3.94 4.88 12.23
N LEU A 92 -2.93 4.93 11.35
CA LEU A 92 -3.12 5.38 9.97
C LEU A 92 -3.98 4.40 9.16
N ALA A 93 -3.76 3.09 9.29
CA ALA A 93 -4.60 2.08 8.67
C ALA A 93 -6.05 2.13 9.21
N ALA A 94 -6.22 2.33 10.52
CA ALA A 94 -7.52 2.50 11.16
C ALA A 94 -8.23 3.78 10.68
N TYR A 95 -7.49 4.88 10.45
CA TYR A 95 -8.03 6.08 9.83
C TYR A 95 -8.50 5.81 8.40
N ILE A 96 -7.71 5.09 7.59
CA ILE A 96 -8.08 4.73 6.22
C ILE A 96 -9.34 3.85 6.21
N TRP A 97 -9.44 2.89 7.12
CA TRP A 97 -10.62 2.04 7.31
C TRP A 97 -11.85 2.83 7.79
N TYR A 98 -11.70 3.72 8.78
CA TYR A 98 -12.80 4.57 9.25
C TYR A 98 -13.27 5.55 8.18
N ALA A 99 -12.35 6.01 7.35
CA ALA A 99 -12.64 6.93 6.28
C ALA A 99 -13.23 6.20 5.05
N ASP A 100 -13.23 4.88 5.02
CA ASP A 100 -13.98 4.12 4.03
C ASP A 100 -15.48 4.42 4.15
N ILE A 101 -16.10 4.79 3.02
CA ILE A 101 -17.50 5.27 2.96
C ILE A 101 -18.46 4.25 2.35
N THR A 102 -17.95 3.18 1.73
CA THR A 102 -18.76 2.21 0.98
C THR A 102 -19.28 1.12 1.91
N THR A 103 -18.39 0.46 2.67
CA THR A 103 -18.71 -0.64 3.59
C THR A 103 -17.61 -0.83 4.64
N SER A 104 -17.94 -1.37 5.83
CA SER A 104 -16.91 -1.77 6.78
C SER A 104 -16.29 -3.10 6.36
N GLU A 105 -14.98 -3.11 6.08
CA GLU A 105 -14.28 -4.35 5.70
C GLU A 105 -14.27 -5.38 6.84
N PRO A 106 -14.52 -6.69 6.56
CA PRO A 106 -14.48 -7.73 7.56
C PRO A 106 -13.12 -7.82 8.24
N LEU A 107 -13.08 -7.80 9.57
CA LEU A 107 -11.85 -7.89 10.36
C LEU A 107 -10.98 -9.08 9.96
N GLY A 108 -11.58 -10.22 9.62
CA GLY A 108 -10.86 -11.41 9.17
C GLY A 108 -10.07 -11.20 7.88
N LEU A 109 -10.57 -10.40 6.92
CA LEU A 109 -9.86 -10.09 5.68
C LEU A 109 -8.70 -9.11 5.93
N LEU A 110 -8.88 -8.15 6.84
CA LEU A 110 -7.83 -7.22 7.26
C LEU A 110 -6.68 -7.98 7.95
N VAL A 111 -7.01 -8.80 8.95
CA VAL A 111 -6.01 -9.62 9.68
C VAL A 111 -5.27 -10.57 8.73
N ALA A 112 -5.98 -11.27 7.85
CA ALA A 112 -5.34 -12.14 6.88
C ALA A 112 -4.42 -11.39 5.92
N THR A 113 -4.82 -10.21 5.44
CA THR A 113 -4.00 -9.36 4.57
C THR A 113 -2.73 -8.89 5.29
N PHE A 114 -2.85 -8.47 6.56
CA PHE A 114 -1.72 -8.08 7.40
C PHE A 114 -0.73 -9.24 7.58
N LEU A 115 -1.22 -10.42 7.98
CA LEU A 115 -0.38 -11.60 8.21
C LEU A 115 0.29 -12.09 6.92
N LEU A 116 -0.42 -12.02 5.80
CA LEU A 116 0.12 -12.41 4.51
C LEU A 116 1.19 -11.42 4.03
N ALA A 117 1.05 -10.12 4.32
CA ALA A 117 2.09 -9.14 4.05
C ALA A 117 3.33 -9.32 4.94
N VAL A 118 3.15 -9.64 6.23
CA VAL A 118 4.24 -10.05 7.13
C VAL A 118 5.00 -11.23 6.54
N LEU A 119 4.27 -12.26 6.11
CA LEU A 119 4.88 -13.43 5.47
C LEU A 119 5.62 -13.04 4.19
N PHE A 120 4.99 -12.25 3.33
CA PHE A 120 5.51 -11.92 2.01
C PHE A 120 6.69 -10.95 2.04
N ALA A 121 6.84 -10.15 3.10
CA ALA A 121 8.03 -9.33 3.33
C ALA A 121 9.31 -10.16 3.40
N THR A 122 9.23 -11.41 3.88
CA THR A 122 10.39 -12.32 3.91
C THR A 122 10.88 -12.67 2.50
N PHE A 123 9.98 -12.75 1.52
CA PHE A 123 10.34 -12.95 0.12
C PHE A 123 11.07 -11.74 -0.44
N ALA A 124 10.59 -10.53 -0.14
CA ALA A 124 11.28 -9.32 -0.57
C ALA A 124 12.69 -9.23 0.02
N ALA A 125 12.85 -9.50 1.32
CA ALA A 125 14.16 -9.51 1.96
C ALA A 125 15.15 -10.48 1.28
N LEU A 126 14.69 -11.69 0.92
CA LEU A 126 15.50 -12.66 0.19
C LEU A 126 15.82 -12.20 -1.23
N ILE A 127 14.82 -11.78 -2.00
CA ILE A 127 15.01 -11.34 -3.39
C ILE A 127 15.97 -10.16 -3.44
N ASN A 128 15.82 -9.19 -2.54
CA ASN A 128 16.71 -8.03 -2.43
C ASN A 128 18.15 -8.48 -2.13
N SER A 129 18.34 -9.37 -1.14
CA SER A 129 19.66 -9.88 -0.75
C SER A 129 20.34 -10.67 -1.87
N LEU A 130 19.60 -11.58 -2.53
CA LEU A 130 20.11 -12.34 -3.66
C LEU A 130 20.44 -11.44 -4.85
N SER A 131 19.61 -10.44 -5.12
CA SER A 131 19.83 -9.50 -6.23
C SER A 131 21.09 -8.68 -6.03
N GLN A 132 21.43 -8.28 -4.79
CA GLN A 132 22.71 -7.62 -4.49
C GLN A 132 23.91 -8.50 -4.87
N VAL A 133 23.86 -9.79 -4.50
CA VAL A 133 24.94 -10.73 -4.78
C VAL A 133 25.04 -11.06 -6.27
N VAL A 134 23.91 -11.36 -6.92
CA VAL A 134 23.87 -11.85 -8.30
C VAL A 134 24.11 -10.74 -9.32
N LEU A 135 23.53 -9.56 -9.11
CA LEU A 135 23.63 -8.45 -10.05
C LEU A 135 24.86 -7.57 -9.78
N GLY A 136 25.58 -7.81 -8.67
CA GLY A 136 26.68 -6.95 -8.23
C GLY A 136 26.25 -5.51 -7.96
N LEU A 137 24.94 -5.28 -7.81
CA LEU A 137 24.40 -3.97 -7.49
C LEU A 137 24.61 -3.72 -6.00
N GLY A 138 25.42 -2.71 -5.67
CA GLY A 138 25.50 -2.19 -4.31
C GLY A 138 24.17 -1.54 -3.87
N SER A 139 24.11 -1.07 -2.63
CA SER A 139 22.96 -0.36 -2.04
C SER A 139 22.82 1.08 -2.57
N GLY A 140 22.80 1.26 -3.90
CA GLY A 140 22.76 2.55 -4.58
C GLY A 140 21.38 2.92 -5.14
N VAL A 141 21.28 4.11 -5.73
CA VAL A 141 20.03 4.67 -6.30
C VAL A 141 19.31 3.69 -7.23
N LEU A 142 20.03 3.07 -8.16
CA LEU A 142 19.44 2.12 -9.11
C LEU A 142 18.88 0.87 -8.41
N PHE A 143 19.51 0.41 -7.34
CA PHE A 143 19.03 -0.74 -6.57
C PHE A 143 17.69 -0.43 -5.89
N PHE A 144 17.53 0.79 -5.34
CA PHE A 144 16.27 1.20 -4.72
C PHE A 144 15.11 1.31 -5.71
N TYR A 145 15.34 1.89 -6.89
CA TYR A 145 14.28 2.08 -7.89
C TYR A 145 13.96 0.83 -8.73
N LEU A 146 14.95 -0.03 -8.99
CA LEU A 146 14.78 -1.17 -9.89
C LEU A 146 14.52 -2.49 -9.15
N ILE A 147 14.97 -2.61 -7.90
CA ILE A 147 14.85 -3.84 -7.12
C ILE A 147 13.99 -3.61 -5.88
N VAL A 148 14.46 -2.82 -4.91
CA VAL A 148 13.81 -2.72 -3.58
C VAL A 148 12.36 -2.25 -3.70
N GLY A 149 12.11 -1.07 -4.28
CA GLY A 149 10.76 -0.52 -4.43
C GLY A 149 9.83 -1.47 -5.20
N PRO A 150 10.19 -1.93 -6.41
CA PRO A 150 9.35 -2.82 -7.20
C PRO A 150 9.06 -4.16 -6.51
N VAL A 151 10.08 -4.81 -5.93
CA VAL A 151 9.92 -6.11 -5.27
C VAL A 151 9.04 -5.97 -4.04
N GLU A 152 9.30 -4.97 -3.18
CA GLU A 152 8.56 -4.78 -1.94
C GLU A 152 7.10 -4.41 -2.17
N GLU A 153 6.81 -3.49 -3.10
CA GLU A 153 5.42 -3.15 -3.42
C GLU A 153 4.70 -4.32 -4.11
N THR A 154 5.41 -5.12 -4.92
CA THR A 154 4.82 -6.31 -5.56
C THR A 154 4.40 -7.34 -4.52
N VAL A 155 5.25 -7.65 -3.53
CA VAL A 155 4.90 -8.65 -2.52
C VAL A 155 3.78 -8.16 -1.59
N LYS A 156 3.72 -6.86 -1.27
CA LYS A 156 2.62 -6.27 -0.51
C LYS A 156 1.31 -6.36 -1.29
N LEU A 157 1.33 -6.02 -2.58
CA LEU A 157 0.15 -6.12 -3.43
C LEU A 157 -0.29 -7.57 -3.66
N LEU A 158 0.66 -8.51 -3.71
CA LEU A 158 0.38 -9.94 -3.77
C LEU A 158 -0.40 -10.42 -2.54
N ALA A 159 -0.10 -9.88 -1.35
CA ALA A 159 -0.84 -10.22 -0.12
C ALA A 159 -2.33 -9.84 -0.24
N VAL A 160 -2.62 -8.68 -0.82
CA VAL A 160 -4.00 -8.28 -1.12
C VAL A 160 -4.62 -9.18 -2.19
N HIS A 161 -3.87 -9.44 -3.27
CA HIS A 161 -4.37 -10.14 -4.45
C HIS A 161 -4.74 -11.61 -4.19
N VAL A 162 -3.99 -12.30 -3.33
CA VAL A 162 -4.18 -13.73 -3.08
C VAL A 162 -5.45 -13.98 -2.25
N PHE A 163 -5.82 -13.05 -1.37
CA PHE A 163 -6.92 -13.25 -0.42
C PHE A 163 -8.04 -12.20 -0.58
N ALA A 164 -7.85 -10.98 -0.08
CA ALA A 164 -8.88 -9.95 -0.04
C ALA A 164 -9.48 -9.64 -1.43
N TYR A 165 -8.65 -9.57 -2.47
CA TYR A 165 -9.09 -9.31 -3.84
C TYR A 165 -10.09 -10.34 -4.38
N ARG A 166 -10.02 -11.59 -3.90
CA ARG A 166 -10.92 -12.68 -4.30
C ARG A 166 -12.19 -12.77 -3.47
N SER A 167 -12.27 -12.00 -2.39
CA SER A 167 -13.46 -11.96 -1.54
C SER A 167 -14.63 -11.25 -2.24
N ASP A 168 -15.84 -11.70 -1.94
CA ASP A 168 -17.08 -11.02 -2.28
C ASP A 168 -17.27 -9.71 -1.50
N SER A 169 -16.56 -9.53 -0.37
CA SER A 169 -16.57 -8.29 0.42
C SER A 169 -15.84 -7.14 -0.27
N PHE A 170 -14.93 -7.42 -1.20
CA PHE A 170 -14.25 -6.39 -1.97
C PHE A 170 -15.17 -5.96 -3.12
N THR A 171 -15.92 -4.89 -2.86
CA THR A 171 -17.06 -4.37 -3.61
C THR A 171 -16.84 -2.98 -4.21
N ALA A 172 -15.80 -2.26 -3.82
CA ALA A 172 -15.46 -0.94 -4.33
C ALA A 172 -13.94 -0.76 -4.58
N VAL A 173 -13.58 0.25 -5.37
CA VAL A 173 -12.17 0.58 -5.67
C VAL A 173 -11.41 0.97 -4.40
N ILE A 174 -12.09 1.67 -3.49
CA ILE A 174 -11.52 2.16 -2.22
C ILE A 174 -11.06 1.03 -1.31
N ASP A 175 -11.76 -0.12 -1.32
CA ASP A 175 -11.40 -1.33 -0.59
C ASP A 175 -9.97 -1.75 -0.92
N GLY A 176 -9.57 -1.61 -2.19
CA GLY A 176 -8.20 -1.84 -2.63
C GLY A 176 -7.18 -0.99 -1.89
N ALA A 177 -7.47 0.30 -1.67
CA ALA A 177 -6.61 1.20 -0.91
C ALA A 177 -6.56 0.82 0.58
N VAL A 178 -7.68 0.39 1.16
CA VAL A 178 -7.77 -0.09 2.56
C VAL A 178 -6.92 -1.36 2.73
N TYR A 179 -7.11 -2.37 1.89
CA TYR A 179 -6.31 -3.59 1.95
C TYR A 179 -4.83 -3.34 1.63
N GLY A 180 -4.54 -2.43 0.70
CA GLY A 180 -3.18 -1.97 0.41
C GLY A 180 -2.52 -1.33 1.63
N ALA A 181 -3.22 -0.46 2.34
CA ALA A 181 -2.75 0.16 3.58
C ALA A 181 -2.43 -0.90 4.66
N VAL A 182 -3.31 -1.89 4.82
CA VAL A 182 -3.14 -3.00 5.76
C VAL A 182 -1.96 -3.90 5.38
N ALA A 183 -1.74 -4.15 4.08
CA ALA A 183 -0.56 -4.86 3.62
C ALA A 183 0.74 -4.07 3.90
N GLY A 184 0.73 -2.76 3.66
CA GLY A 184 1.83 -1.86 4.01
C GLY A 184 2.14 -1.88 5.52
N LEU A 185 1.10 -1.89 6.36
CA LEU A 185 1.22 -2.00 7.81
C LEU A 185 1.87 -3.32 8.25
N GLY A 186 1.43 -4.44 7.69
CA GLY A 186 2.02 -5.76 7.97
C GLY A 186 3.50 -5.83 7.59
N PHE A 187 3.84 -5.28 6.41
CA PHE A 187 5.22 -5.21 5.96
C PHE A 187 6.08 -4.33 6.89
N ALA A 188 5.61 -3.13 7.23
CA ALA A 188 6.32 -2.23 8.14
C ALA A 188 6.56 -2.89 9.51
N ALA A 189 5.56 -3.62 10.04
CA ALA A 189 5.68 -4.31 11.33
C ALA A 189 6.85 -5.31 11.36
N ILE A 190 6.93 -6.20 10.36
CA ILE A 190 7.98 -7.22 10.32
C ILE A 190 9.35 -6.64 9.97
N GLU A 191 9.41 -5.66 9.07
CA GLU A 191 10.67 -5.02 8.71
C GLU A 191 11.27 -4.27 9.91
N ASN A 192 10.43 -3.58 10.67
CA ASN A 192 10.83 -2.90 11.90
C ASN A 192 11.30 -3.91 12.95
N ALA A 193 10.60 -5.03 13.13
CA ALA A 193 11.01 -6.09 14.05
C ALA A 193 12.40 -6.65 13.69
N ILE A 194 12.63 -7.00 12.42
CA ILE A 194 13.91 -7.54 11.94
C ILE A 194 15.02 -6.52 12.13
N TYR A 195 14.79 -5.26 11.78
CA TYR A 195 15.80 -4.22 11.94
C TYR A 195 16.18 -4.01 13.40
N ILE A 196 15.19 -3.88 14.29
CA ILE A 196 15.43 -3.72 15.73
C ILE A 196 16.24 -4.92 16.27
N SER A 197 15.88 -6.15 15.89
CA SER A 197 16.62 -7.34 16.33
C SER A 197 18.09 -7.36 15.88
N ARG A 198 18.37 -6.88 14.66
CA ARG A 198 19.75 -6.80 14.15
C ARG A 198 20.56 -5.76 14.90
N VAL A 199 20.00 -4.56 15.06
CA VAL A 199 20.74 -3.48 15.73
C VAL A 199 20.97 -3.77 17.21
N ILE A 200 20.02 -4.42 17.90
CA ILE A 200 20.23 -4.86 19.29
C ILE A 200 21.28 -5.99 19.35
N GLY A 201 21.23 -6.97 18.44
CA GLY A 201 22.22 -8.05 18.38
C GLY A 201 23.63 -7.60 18.04
N GLU A 202 23.78 -6.49 17.32
CA GLU A 202 25.06 -5.88 16.94
C GLU A 202 25.51 -4.77 17.92
N ALA A 203 24.66 -4.37 18.87
CA ALA A 203 24.97 -3.30 19.80
C ALA A 203 26.05 -3.75 20.80
N ASN A 204 27.11 -2.96 20.90
CA ASN A 204 28.15 -3.14 21.91
C ASN A 204 27.54 -2.84 23.30
N PRO A 205 27.63 -3.73 24.30
CA PRO A 205 26.99 -3.57 25.62
C PRO A 205 27.38 -2.29 26.39
N GLU A 206 28.44 -1.59 25.98
CA GLU A 206 28.85 -0.30 26.54
C GLU A 206 28.08 0.91 25.98
N VAL A 207 27.42 0.76 24.81
CA VAL A 207 26.57 1.80 24.25
C VAL A 207 25.23 1.75 24.95
N ASN A 208 24.76 2.90 25.46
CA ASN A 208 23.48 2.99 26.16
C ASN A 208 22.35 2.51 25.24
N VAL A 209 21.87 1.29 25.51
CA VAL A 209 20.79 0.61 24.77
C VAL A 209 19.55 1.52 24.68
N PHE A 210 19.31 2.37 25.67
CA PHE A 210 18.19 3.32 25.67
C PHE A 210 18.37 4.46 24.64
N VAL A 211 19.59 4.95 24.42
CA VAL A 211 19.89 6.00 23.43
C VAL A 211 19.85 5.44 22.01
N THR A 212 20.45 4.27 21.80
CA THR A 212 20.42 3.55 20.52
C THR A 212 18.99 3.16 20.15
N ALA A 213 18.24 2.60 21.11
CA ALA A 213 16.89 2.13 20.84
C ALA A 213 15.86 3.27 20.70
N SER A 214 16.01 4.40 21.39
CA SER A 214 15.16 5.59 21.17
C SER A 214 15.39 6.23 19.79
N GLY A 215 16.64 6.26 19.30
CA GLY A 215 16.96 6.70 17.94
C GLY A 215 16.36 5.77 16.87
N ILE A 216 16.51 4.45 17.04
CA ILE A 216 15.94 3.43 16.15
C ILE A 216 14.42 3.48 16.14
N ALA A 217 13.79 3.57 17.31
CA ALA A 217 12.35 3.65 17.44
C ALA A 217 11.79 4.87 16.74
N THR A 218 12.47 6.02 16.83
CA THR A 218 12.07 7.26 16.17
C THR A 218 12.17 7.11 14.64
N VAL A 219 13.29 6.59 14.13
CA VAL A 219 13.48 6.34 12.68
C VAL A 219 12.43 5.37 12.14
N ARG A 220 12.13 4.30 12.89
CA ARG A 220 11.25 3.21 12.46
C ARG A 220 9.76 3.52 12.63
N ALA A 221 9.37 4.25 13.68
CA ALA A 221 8.01 4.76 13.85
C ALA A 221 7.63 5.76 12.76
N LEU A 222 8.62 6.46 12.19
CA LEU A 222 8.43 7.41 11.10
C LEU A 222 8.58 6.77 9.71
N ALA A 223 9.33 5.68 9.56
CA ALA A 223 9.37 4.92 8.31
C ALA A 223 8.06 4.14 8.03
N GLY A 224 7.40 3.65 9.08
CA GLY A 224 6.19 2.81 8.97
C GLY A 224 5.01 3.43 8.20
N PRO A 225 4.63 4.71 8.45
CA PRO A 225 3.56 5.39 7.72
C PRO A 225 3.77 5.42 6.20
N GLY A 226 5.01 5.58 5.73
CA GLY A 226 5.35 5.52 4.31
C GLY A 226 4.89 4.22 3.63
N HIS A 227 5.18 3.06 4.22
CA HIS A 227 4.74 1.76 3.67
C HIS A 227 3.21 1.67 3.57
N VAL A 228 2.48 2.19 4.55
CA VAL A 228 1.00 2.23 4.53
C VAL A 228 0.51 3.07 3.35
N ILE A 229 1.10 4.26 3.15
CA ILE A 229 0.70 5.19 2.08
C ILE A 229 1.03 4.61 0.70
N TYR A 230 2.25 4.12 0.47
CA TYR A 230 2.69 3.63 -0.84
C TYR A 230 1.88 2.39 -1.25
N SER A 231 1.66 1.47 -0.32
CA SER A 231 0.89 0.27 -0.58
C SER A 231 -0.61 0.55 -0.71
N ALA A 232 -1.15 1.58 -0.05
CA ALA A 232 -2.50 2.06 -0.33
C ALA A 232 -2.65 2.63 -1.75
N ILE A 233 -1.63 3.29 -2.29
CA ILE A 233 -1.61 3.73 -3.70
C ILE A 233 -1.66 2.51 -4.63
N ALA A 234 -0.76 1.53 -4.45
CA ALA A 234 -0.77 0.30 -5.25
C ALA A 234 -2.11 -0.45 -5.12
N GLY A 235 -2.64 -0.53 -3.90
CA GLY A 235 -3.93 -1.13 -3.57
C GLY A 235 -5.10 -0.46 -4.26
N TYR A 236 -5.14 0.88 -4.33
CA TYR A 236 -6.18 1.62 -5.06
C TYR A 236 -6.23 1.18 -6.53
N TYR A 237 -5.08 1.08 -7.19
CA TYR A 237 -5.00 0.64 -8.58
C TYR A 237 -5.39 -0.84 -8.74
N LEU A 238 -5.08 -1.69 -7.76
CA LEU A 238 -5.60 -3.06 -7.75
C LEU A 238 -7.13 -3.10 -7.62
N GLY A 239 -7.71 -2.23 -6.81
CA GLY A 239 -9.17 -2.04 -6.74
C GLY A 239 -9.75 -1.61 -8.08
N LEU A 240 -9.15 -0.61 -8.73
CA LEU A 240 -9.56 -0.14 -10.04
C LEU A 240 -9.48 -1.25 -11.10
N ALA A 241 -8.44 -2.08 -11.06
CA ALA A 241 -8.25 -3.22 -11.94
C ALA A 241 -9.34 -4.31 -11.77
N LYS A 242 -9.91 -4.45 -10.56
CA LYS A 242 -10.97 -5.43 -10.28
C LYS A 242 -12.21 -5.20 -11.15
N PHE A 243 -12.56 -3.92 -11.32
CA PHE A 243 -13.74 -3.49 -12.08
C PHE A 243 -13.40 -3.25 -13.56
N ASN A 244 -12.11 -3.06 -13.89
CA ASN A 244 -11.61 -2.83 -15.25
C ASN A 244 -10.86 -4.05 -15.82
N ARG A 245 -11.56 -5.18 -15.94
CA ARG A 245 -10.94 -6.47 -16.32
C ARG A 245 -10.16 -6.47 -17.64
N GLU A 246 -10.61 -5.70 -18.63
CA GLU A 246 -9.93 -5.58 -19.93
C GLU A 246 -8.51 -5.03 -19.80
N TYR A 247 -8.30 -4.13 -18.84
CA TYR A 247 -7.03 -3.43 -18.63
C TYR A 247 -6.39 -3.72 -17.28
N ALA A 248 -6.88 -4.74 -16.57
CA ALA A 248 -6.50 -5.03 -15.19
C ALA A 248 -4.98 -5.12 -15.00
N GLY A 249 -4.27 -5.76 -15.94
CA GLY A 249 -2.82 -5.87 -15.91
C GLY A 249 -2.10 -4.53 -15.95
N SER A 250 -2.47 -3.66 -16.89
CA SER A 250 -1.87 -2.33 -17.06
C SER A 250 -2.15 -1.41 -15.87
N ILE A 251 -3.35 -1.49 -15.30
CA ILE A 251 -3.73 -0.71 -14.12
C ILE A 251 -2.92 -1.15 -12.90
N VAL A 252 -2.80 -2.46 -12.66
CA VAL A 252 -1.98 -3.00 -11.56
C VAL A 252 -0.52 -2.56 -11.73
N LEU A 253 0.02 -2.66 -12.94
CA LEU A 253 1.40 -2.25 -13.20
C LEU A 253 1.60 -0.75 -12.99
N LYS A 254 0.65 0.10 -13.40
CA LYS A 254 0.68 1.55 -13.11
C LYS A 254 0.75 1.81 -11.60
N GLY A 255 -0.08 1.11 -10.83
CA GLY A 255 -0.06 1.22 -9.36
C GLY A 255 1.27 0.82 -8.75
N LEU A 256 1.84 -0.31 -9.20
CA LEU A 256 3.15 -0.77 -8.76
C LEU A 256 4.26 0.20 -9.14
N LEU A 257 4.26 0.76 -10.36
CA LEU A 257 5.27 1.72 -10.79
C LEU A 257 5.21 3.01 -9.96
N VAL A 258 4.01 3.55 -9.70
CA VAL A 258 3.86 4.75 -8.87
C VAL A 258 4.31 4.47 -7.44
N ALA A 259 3.86 3.38 -6.83
CA ALA A 259 4.23 3.03 -5.46
C ALA A 259 5.73 2.76 -5.33
N ALA A 260 6.31 1.99 -6.26
CA ALA A 260 7.74 1.66 -6.27
C ALA A 260 8.61 2.90 -6.51
N PHE A 261 8.17 3.83 -7.36
CA PHE A 261 8.89 5.08 -7.59
C PHE A 261 8.88 5.96 -6.33
N VAL A 262 7.73 6.13 -5.69
CA VAL A 262 7.63 6.92 -4.46
C VAL A 262 8.43 6.26 -3.33
N HIS A 263 8.37 4.93 -3.21
CA HIS A 263 9.16 4.19 -2.23
C HIS A 263 10.66 4.29 -2.51
N GLY A 264 11.11 4.05 -3.75
CA GLY A 264 12.51 4.18 -4.14
C GLY A 264 13.04 5.60 -3.92
N THR A 265 12.22 6.61 -4.19
CA THR A 265 12.55 8.02 -3.90
C THR A 265 12.79 8.22 -2.41
N TYR A 266 11.88 7.77 -1.54
CA TYR A 266 12.07 7.84 -0.09
C TYR A 266 13.39 7.20 0.34
N ASN A 267 13.68 5.96 -0.12
CA ASN A 267 14.91 5.24 0.23
C ASN A 267 16.18 5.99 -0.19
N VAL A 268 16.15 6.72 -1.30
CA VAL A 268 17.28 7.53 -1.76
C VAL A 268 17.42 8.82 -0.94
N THR A 269 16.32 9.54 -0.74
CA THR A 269 16.37 10.91 -0.21
C THR A 269 16.34 11.00 1.31
N VAL A 270 15.94 9.93 2.02
CA VAL A 270 15.81 9.93 3.49
C VAL A 270 17.14 10.12 4.23
N GLY A 271 18.27 9.75 3.63
CA GLY A 271 19.60 10.08 4.16
C GLY A 271 20.10 11.45 3.66
N ILE A 272 19.98 11.67 2.35
CA ILE A 272 20.59 12.82 1.65
C ILE A 272 19.96 14.15 2.06
N VAL A 273 18.63 14.24 2.09
CA VAL A 273 17.94 15.52 2.31
C VAL A 273 18.15 16.02 3.75
N PRO A 274 18.01 15.19 4.80
CA PRO A 274 18.34 15.62 6.16
C PRO A 274 19.80 16.08 6.31
N ASP A 275 20.75 15.36 5.73
CA ASP A 275 22.17 15.76 5.73
C ASP A 275 22.34 17.15 5.12
N MET A 276 21.83 17.37 3.90
CA MET A 276 21.88 18.68 3.23
C MET A 276 21.22 19.78 4.07
N LEU A 277 20.06 19.52 4.70
CA LEU A 277 19.39 20.53 5.53
C LEU A 277 20.25 20.97 6.71
N THR A 278 21.03 20.07 7.32
CA THR A 278 21.94 20.43 8.42
C THR A 278 23.14 21.28 7.98
N GLU A 279 23.51 21.26 6.70
CA GLU A 279 24.55 22.15 6.16
C GLU A 279 24.06 23.59 6.01
N PHE A 280 22.77 23.79 5.72
CA PHE A 280 22.18 25.11 5.47
C PHE A 280 21.42 25.70 6.67
N LEU A 281 20.97 24.86 7.60
CA LEU A 281 20.17 25.26 8.75
C LEU A 281 20.87 24.83 10.06
N PRO A 282 20.88 25.67 11.11
CA PRO A 282 21.47 25.32 12.40
C PRO A 282 20.55 24.38 13.21
N ILE A 283 20.25 23.21 12.66
CA ILE A 283 19.39 22.17 13.24
C ILE A 283 20.13 20.84 13.35
N SER A 284 19.71 19.98 14.26
CA SER A 284 20.29 18.63 14.38
C SER A 284 19.81 17.72 13.24
N PHE A 285 20.63 16.73 12.86
CA PHE A 285 20.26 15.70 11.87
C PHE A 285 18.95 15.01 12.24
N GLY A 286 18.75 14.67 13.51
CA GLY A 286 17.51 14.06 13.98
C GLY A 286 16.28 14.93 13.71
N LEU A 287 16.36 16.24 13.93
CA LEU A 287 15.26 17.16 13.63
C LEU A 287 15.03 17.30 12.12
N ALA A 288 16.10 17.40 11.34
CA ALA A 288 16.03 17.44 9.87
C ALA A 288 15.40 16.16 9.29
N PHE A 289 15.79 15.00 9.83
CA PHE A 289 15.25 13.69 9.47
C PHE A 289 13.76 13.59 9.77
N VAL A 290 13.33 13.93 10.99
CA VAL A 290 11.92 13.90 11.37
C VAL A 290 11.09 14.84 10.49
N GLY A 291 11.57 16.06 10.27
CA GLY A 291 10.91 17.04 9.42
C GLY A 291 10.78 16.57 7.97
N TYR A 292 11.84 15.96 7.43
CA TYR A 292 11.84 15.37 6.09
C TYR A 292 10.81 14.24 5.97
N VAL A 293 10.82 13.27 6.89
CA VAL A 293 9.91 12.12 6.83
C VAL A 293 8.45 12.57 6.92
N ILE A 294 8.12 13.44 7.87
CA ILE A 294 6.77 14.00 8.00
C ILE A 294 6.38 14.77 6.73
N GLY A 295 7.27 15.61 6.19
CA GLY A 295 7.01 16.36 4.97
C GLY A 295 6.76 15.46 3.76
N TYR A 296 7.55 14.40 3.62
CA TYR A 296 7.42 13.42 2.54
C TYR A 296 6.09 12.65 2.65
N ASP A 297 5.79 12.09 3.83
CA ASP A 297 4.57 11.34 4.06
C ASP A 297 3.32 12.21 3.92
N LEU A 298 3.36 13.48 4.35
CA LEU A 298 2.26 14.41 4.13
C LEU A 298 2.06 14.74 2.66
N MET A 299 3.14 14.92 1.89
CA MET A 299 3.06 15.20 0.45
C MET A 299 2.43 14.03 -0.30
N ILE A 300 2.92 12.81 -0.09
CA ILE A 300 2.40 11.61 -0.75
C ILE A 300 1.03 11.25 -0.20
N GLY A 301 0.82 11.38 1.10
CA GLY A 301 -0.47 11.20 1.77
C GLY A 301 -1.52 12.16 1.24
N TYR A 302 -1.16 13.41 0.95
CA TYR A 302 -2.06 14.38 0.31
C TYR A 302 -2.41 13.98 -1.13
N TYR A 303 -1.45 13.46 -1.90
CA TYR A 303 -1.72 12.88 -3.22
C TYR A 303 -2.74 11.73 -3.13
N LEU A 304 -2.53 10.78 -2.21
CA LEU A 304 -3.45 9.66 -1.98
C LEU A 304 -4.82 10.16 -1.49
N TYR A 305 -4.85 11.11 -0.56
CA TYR A 305 -6.07 11.72 -0.05
C TYR A 305 -6.89 12.35 -1.17
N ARG A 306 -6.27 13.15 -2.05
CA ARG A 306 -6.96 13.75 -3.20
C ARG A 306 -7.57 12.69 -4.12
N LYS A 307 -6.87 11.57 -4.30
CA LYS A 307 -7.36 10.45 -5.12
C LYS A 307 -8.58 9.78 -4.49
N ILE A 308 -8.48 9.44 -3.20
CA ILE A 308 -9.58 8.88 -2.41
C ILE A 308 -10.78 9.83 -2.38
N ASP A 309 -10.54 11.12 -2.14
CA ASP A 309 -11.57 12.15 -2.03
C ASP A 309 -12.30 12.40 -3.38
N ARG A 310 -11.59 12.26 -4.51
CA ARG A 310 -12.24 12.23 -5.84
C ARG A 310 -13.20 11.05 -5.98
N TYR A 311 -12.77 9.85 -5.58
CA TYR A 311 -13.64 8.67 -5.58
C TYR A 311 -14.86 8.88 -4.65
N ARG A 312 -14.64 9.42 -3.44
CA ARG A 312 -15.72 9.68 -2.48
C ARG A 312 -16.76 10.66 -2.99
N ARG A 313 -16.34 11.74 -3.66
CA ARG A 313 -17.27 12.69 -4.29
C ARG A 313 -18.11 12.03 -5.36
N ALA A 314 -17.48 11.27 -6.26
CA ALA A 314 -18.18 10.54 -7.33
C ALA A 314 -19.20 9.55 -6.74
N TYR A 315 -18.80 8.78 -5.72
CA TYR A 315 -19.68 7.84 -5.04
C TYR A 315 -20.87 8.52 -4.36
N ARG A 316 -20.67 9.66 -3.70
CA ARG A 316 -21.76 10.42 -3.07
C ARG A 316 -22.73 11.01 -4.09
N ALA A 317 -22.22 11.58 -5.19
CA ALA A 317 -23.06 12.09 -6.26
C ALA A 317 -23.95 10.99 -6.85
N ALA A 318 -23.34 9.86 -7.22
CA ALA A 318 -24.04 8.68 -7.72
C ALA A 318 -25.13 8.15 -6.77
N ARG A 319 -24.93 8.24 -5.44
CA ARG A 319 -25.93 7.81 -4.45
C ARG A 319 -27.10 8.79 -4.32
N VAL A 320 -26.83 10.09 -4.43
CA VAL A 320 -27.88 11.12 -4.37
C VAL A 320 -28.82 11.01 -5.56
N ASP A 321 -28.29 10.75 -6.76
CA ASP A 321 -29.10 10.58 -7.98
C ASP A 321 -30.02 9.35 -7.87
N VAL A 322 -29.53 8.25 -7.31
CA VAL A 322 -30.34 7.04 -7.05
C VAL A 322 -31.47 7.30 -6.06
N ASP A 323 -31.23 8.06 -4.99
CA ASP A 323 -32.27 8.41 -4.01
C ASP A 323 -33.27 9.45 -4.57
N SER A 324 -32.89 10.27 -5.56
CA SER A 324 -33.81 11.19 -6.24
C SER A 324 -34.72 10.49 -7.26
N ASP A 325 -34.21 9.49 -7.98
CA ASP A 325 -35.00 8.66 -8.90
C ASP A 325 -35.90 7.65 -8.17
N ALA A 326 -35.58 7.33 -6.92
CA ALA A 326 -36.42 6.50 -6.05
C ALA A 326 -37.66 7.26 -5.51
N ARG A 327 -37.86 8.53 -5.89
CA ARG A 327 -39.15 9.20 -5.64
C ARG A 327 -40.21 8.49 -6.48
N PRO A 328 -41.27 7.93 -5.87
CA PRO A 328 -42.32 7.28 -6.63
C PRO A 328 -42.89 8.31 -7.61
N GLU A 329 -42.82 8.00 -8.91
CA GLU A 329 -43.61 8.72 -9.89
C GLU A 329 -45.06 8.65 -9.41
N LEU A 330 -45.68 9.81 -9.22
CA LEU A 330 -47.08 9.87 -8.84
C LEU A 330 -47.85 9.17 -9.95
N THR A 331 -48.49 8.08 -9.59
CA THR A 331 -49.40 7.38 -10.50
C THR A 331 -50.65 8.22 -10.70
N GLU A 332 -51.42 7.98 -11.76
CA GLU A 332 -52.70 8.67 -11.98
C GLU A 332 -53.72 8.49 -10.83
N PHE A 333 -53.41 7.60 -9.88
CA PHE A 333 -54.20 7.31 -8.68
C PHE A 333 -53.74 8.09 -7.44
N ASP A 334 -52.64 8.83 -7.51
CA ASP A 334 -52.17 9.62 -6.38
C ASP A 334 -52.93 10.96 -6.28
N PRO A 335 -53.40 11.34 -5.08
CA PRO A 335 -54.18 12.56 -4.90
C PRO A 335 -53.36 13.81 -5.24
N PRO A 336 -53.96 14.84 -5.85
CA PRO A 336 -53.26 16.07 -6.18
C PRO A 336 -52.71 16.70 -4.90
N ARG A 337 -51.40 16.99 -4.89
CA ARG A 337 -50.75 17.66 -3.75
C ARG A 337 -51.34 19.07 -3.62
N GLN A 338 -51.93 19.35 -2.46
CA GLN A 338 -52.39 20.69 -2.06
C GLN A 338 -51.21 21.61 -1.75
#